data_AF-A0A820N9A8-F1
#
_entry.id   AF-A0A820N9A8-F1
#
_cell.length_a   1.000
_cell.length_b   1.000
_cell.length_c   1.000
_cell.angle_alpha   90.00
_cell.angle_beta   90.00
_cell.angle_gamma   90.00
#
_symmetry.space_group_name_H-M   'P 1'
#
loop_
_entity.id
_entity.type
_entity.pdbx_description
1 polymer ?
#
loop_
_entity_poly.entity_id
_entity_poly.type
_entity_poly.pdbx_seq_one_letter_code
_entity_poly.pdbx_strand_id
1 'polypeptide(L)'
;MISSRIIQTVETTTDEHLKINVYDDAGYLPIHRAAYNGHELVLKNILEKAQRRAELQIQLEATTHDINKLTSLLLATSAGRLDIIAYLLTYIQ
;
A
#
# COMPACT_ATOMS: atom_id res chain seq x y z
N MET A 1 7.40 24.75 -3.29
CA MET A 1 8.21 24.06 -4.32
C MET A 1 8.66 22.63 -3.90
N ILE A 2 7.82 21.80 -3.27
CA ILE A 2 8.17 20.37 -3.08
C ILE A 2 6.96 19.40 -3.12
N SER A 3 5.77 19.82 -3.57
CA SER A 3 4.59 18.93 -3.58
C SER A 3 4.39 18.12 -4.87
N SER A 4 5.19 18.35 -5.92
CA SER A 4 5.06 17.61 -7.19
C SER A 4 6.08 16.47 -7.37
N ARG A 5 7.10 16.37 -6.51
CA ARG A 5 8.20 15.41 -6.69
C ARG A 5 7.94 14.03 -6.07
N ILE A 6 6.96 13.91 -5.17
CA ILE A 6 6.57 12.62 -4.57
C ILE A 6 5.47 11.93 -5.40
N ILE A 7 4.63 12.69 -6.11
CA ILE A 7 3.56 12.12 -6.93
C ILE A 7 4.11 11.54 -8.25
N GLN A 8 5.26 12.00 -8.72
CA GLN A 8 5.84 11.56 -10.00
C GLN A 8 6.82 10.37 -9.88
N THR A 9 7.24 9.97 -8.68
CA THR A 9 8.27 8.91 -8.50
C THR A 9 7.73 7.48 -8.62
N VAL A 10 6.42 7.30 -8.76
CA VAL A 10 5.79 5.96 -8.83
C VAL A 10 5.84 5.36 -10.24
N GLU A 11 6.15 6.16 -11.27
CA GLU A 11 6.26 5.67 -12.65
C GLU A 11 7.69 5.26 -13.06
N THR A 12 8.73 5.60 -12.28
CA THR A 12 10.12 5.46 -12.74
C THR A 12 11.08 4.69 -11.82
N THR A 13 10.66 4.18 -10.66
CA THR A 13 11.61 3.55 -9.74
C THR A 13 11.66 2.03 -9.94
N THR A 14 12.68 1.64 -10.69
CA THR A 14 13.22 0.28 -10.87
C THR A 14 13.18 -0.58 -9.61
N ASP A 15 12.95 -1.88 -9.85
CA ASP A 15 12.41 -2.89 -8.95
C ASP A 15 13.10 -3.07 -7.58
N GLU A 16 14.37 -2.69 -7.43
CA GLU A 16 15.19 -3.07 -6.27
C GLU A 16 15.07 -2.17 -5.04
N HIS A 17 14.66 -0.91 -5.18
CA HIS A 17 14.72 0.08 -4.08
C HIS A 17 13.35 0.50 -3.52
N LEU A 18 12.24 -0.07 -3.99
CA LEU A 18 10.92 0.23 -3.44
C LEU A 18 10.81 -0.36 -2.02
N LYS A 19 11.04 0.48 -1.01
CA LYS A 19 10.92 0.11 0.41
C LYS A 19 9.44 -0.04 0.78
N ILE A 20 8.90 -1.24 0.65
CA ILE A 20 7.47 -1.52 0.91
C ILE A 20 7.10 -1.57 2.41
N ASN A 21 8.07 -1.73 3.31
CA ASN A 21 7.87 -1.84 4.76
C ASN A 21 8.24 -0.56 5.54
N VAL A 22 8.25 0.61 4.88
CA VAL A 22 8.62 1.88 5.51
C VAL A 22 7.40 2.77 5.63
N TYR A 23 7.11 3.20 6.85
CA TYR A 23 6.05 4.17 7.11
C TYR A 23 6.47 5.56 6.63
N ASP A 24 5.53 6.28 6.01
CA ASP A 24 5.67 7.72 5.80
C ASP A 24 5.53 8.50 7.11
N ASP A 25 5.75 9.81 7.07
CA ASP A 25 5.70 10.69 8.24
C ASP A 25 4.32 10.72 8.92
N ALA A 26 3.26 10.31 8.22
CA ALA A 26 1.91 10.20 8.76
C ALA A 26 1.62 8.81 9.34
N GLY A 27 2.59 7.88 9.29
CA GLY A 27 2.41 6.52 9.77
C GLY A 27 1.74 5.59 8.76
N TYR A 28 1.84 5.85 7.46
CA TYR A 28 1.23 5.01 6.42
C TYR A 28 2.31 4.23 5.67
N LEU A 29 2.13 2.92 5.52
CA LEU A 29 2.90 2.14 4.55
C LEU A 29 2.48 2.51 3.12
N PRO A 30 3.33 2.24 2.12
CA PRO A 30 2.98 2.39 0.71
C PRO A 30 1.67 1.68 0.34
N ILE A 31 1.40 0.50 0.91
CA ILE A 31 0.15 -0.23 0.66
C ILE A 31 -1.09 0.48 1.21
N HIS A 32 -0.97 1.18 2.34
CA HIS A 32 -2.07 1.99 2.91
C HIS A 32 -2.45 3.13 1.95
N ARG A 33 -1.45 3.82 1.39
CA ARG A 33 -1.66 4.90 0.40
C ARG A 33 -2.23 4.36 -0.90
N ALA A 34 -1.70 3.25 -1.40
CA ALA A 34 -2.21 2.62 -2.61
C ALA A 34 -3.68 2.19 -2.44
N ALA A 35 -4.02 1.62 -1.29
CA ALA A 35 -5.37 1.16 -0.99
C ALA A 35 -6.37 2.31 -0.83
N TYR A 36 -6.00 3.37 -0.11
CA TYR A 36 -6.84 4.55 0.06
C TYR A 36 -7.09 5.30 -1.27
N ASN A 37 -6.03 5.48 -2.07
CA ASN A 37 -6.11 6.22 -3.33
C ASN A 37 -6.68 5.38 -4.50
N GLY A 38 -6.77 4.06 -4.36
CA GLY A 38 -7.23 3.17 -5.44
C GLY A 38 -6.15 2.89 -6.50
N HIS A 39 -4.88 2.96 -6.14
CA HIS A 39 -3.77 2.70 -7.06
C HIS A 39 -3.52 1.18 -7.21
N GLU A 40 -4.39 0.51 -7.96
CA GLU A 40 -4.39 -0.95 -8.12
C GLU A 40 -3.04 -1.50 -8.58
N LEU A 41 -2.44 -0.93 -9.64
CA LEU A 41 -1.16 -1.40 -10.16
C LEU A 41 -0.04 -1.31 -9.11
N VAL A 42 -0.02 -0.24 -8.32
CA VAL A 42 0.96 -0.05 -7.24
C VAL A 42 0.73 -1.09 -6.14
N LEU A 43 -0.53 -1.32 -5.76
CA LEU A 43 -0.90 -2.31 -4.75
C LEU A 43 -0.50 -3.73 -5.16
N LYS A 44 -0.77 -4.11 -6.43
CA LYS A 44 -0.32 -5.40 -7.01
C LYS A 44 1.19 -5.54 -6.96
N ASN A 45 1.93 -4.55 -7.44
CA ASN A 45 3.39 -4.55 -7.42
C ASN A 45 3.96 -4.69 -5.99
N ILE A 46 3.33 -4.07 -4.99
CA ILE A 46 3.72 -4.20 -3.58
C ILE A 46 3.49 -5.63 -3.09
N LEU A 47 2.30 -6.19 -3.32
CA LEU A 47 1.94 -7.54 -2.84
C LEU A 47 2.76 -8.64 -3.53
N GLU A 48 3.03 -8.51 -4.83
CA GLU A 48 3.91 -9.42 -5.56
C GLU A 48 5.35 -9.39 -5.02
N LYS A 49 5.88 -8.20 -4.70
CA LYS A 49 7.19 -8.07 -4.05
C LYS A 49 7.19 -8.65 -2.64
N ALA A 50 6.15 -8.39 -1.86
CA ALA A 50 6.00 -8.93 -0.52
C ALA A 50 5.92 -10.46 -0.54
N GLN A 51 5.18 -11.04 -1.49
CA GLN A 51 5.12 -12.49 -1.68
C GLN A 51 6.50 -13.08 -1.99
N ARG A 52 7.25 -12.47 -2.93
CA ARG A 52 8.62 -12.91 -3.27
C ARG A 52 9.58 -12.85 -2.09
N ARG A 53 9.36 -11.93 -1.15
CA ARG A 53 10.19 -11.74 0.05
C ARG A 53 9.65 -12.47 1.29
N ALA A 54 8.54 -13.19 1.18
CA ALA A 54 7.81 -13.80 2.30
C ALA A 54 7.37 -12.78 3.39
N GLU A 55 7.09 -11.54 2.98
CA GLU A 55 6.67 -10.41 3.83
C GLU A 55 5.18 -10.06 3.66
N LEU A 56 4.41 -10.91 2.96
CA LEU A 56 3.00 -10.67 2.63
C LEU A 56 2.16 -10.36 3.87
N GLN A 57 2.40 -11.10 4.96
CA GLN A 57 1.68 -10.93 6.22
C GLN A 57 1.85 -9.51 6.80
N ILE A 58 3.06 -8.94 6.72
CA ILE A 58 3.34 -7.57 7.15
C ILE A 58 2.47 -6.59 6.36
N GLN A 59 2.34 -6.78 5.04
CA GLN A 59 1.59 -5.85 4.19
C GLN A 59 0.07 -5.93 4.41
N LEU A 60 -0.46 -7.13 4.69
CA LEU A 60 -1.90 -7.34 4.86
C LEU A 60 -2.39 -6.96 6.26
N GLU A 61 -1.58 -7.23 7.29
CA GLU A 61 -1.96 -7.04 8.69
C GLU A 61 -1.42 -5.74 9.31
N ALA A 62 -0.47 -5.07 8.65
CA ALA A 62 0.03 -3.80 9.15
C ALA A 62 -1.12 -2.79 9.32
N THR A 63 -1.05 -2.09 10.44
CA THR A 63 -1.93 -0.98 10.74
C THR A 63 -1.19 0.32 10.51
N THR A 64 -1.91 1.38 10.16
CA THR A 64 -1.35 2.73 10.19
C THR A 64 -0.82 3.02 11.58
N HIS A 65 0.26 3.80 11.66
CA HIS A 65 0.80 4.26 12.93
C HIS A 65 0.10 5.53 13.44
N ASP A 66 -0.88 6.07 12.71
CA ASP A 66 -1.75 7.15 13.16
C ASP A 66 -2.70 6.71 14.30
N ILE A 67 -3.57 7.63 14.71
CA ILE A 67 -4.54 7.40 15.79
C ILE A 67 -5.59 6.33 15.46
N ASN A 68 -5.80 6.04 14.18
CA ASN A 68 -6.89 5.17 13.73
C ASN A 68 -6.47 3.70 13.62
N LYS A 69 -5.17 3.42 13.53
CA LYS A 69 -4.62 2.04 13.43
C LYS A 69 -5.34 1.18 12.37
N LEU A 70 -5.50 1.73 11.16
CA LEU A 70 -6.27 1.11 10.07
C LEU A 70 -5.38 0.23 9.19
N THR A 71 -5.95 -0.87 8.70
CA THR A 71 -5.31 -1.70 7.67
C THR A 71 -5.56 -1.13 6.26
N SER A 72 -4.81 -1.62 5.27
CA SER A 72 -5.03 -1.30 3.85
C SER A 72 -6.48 -1.61 3.41
N LEU A 73 -7.06 -2.73 3.87
CA LEU A 73 -8.44 -3.11 3.56
C LEU A 73 -9.47 -2.11 4.12
N LEU A 74 -9.29 -1.66 5.37
CA LEU A 74 -10.19 -0.67 5.98
C LEU A 74 -10.10 0.68 5.29
N LEU A 75 -8.90 1.10 4.87
CA LEU A 75 -8.72 2.32 4.09
C LEU A 75 -9.37 2.24 2.70
N ALA A 76 -9.24 1.10 2.00
CA ALA A 76 -9.92 0.87 0.74
C ALA A 76 -11.45 0.90 0.89
N THR A 77 -11.97 0.31 1.98
CA THR A 77 -13.40 0.33 2.33
C THR A 77 -13.89 1.75 2.57
N SER A 78 -13.19 2.52 3.41
CA SER A 78 -13.52 3.91 3.72
C SER A 78 -13.53 4.81 2.47
N ALA A 79 -12.61 4.55 1.53
CA ALA A 79 -12.52 5.27 0.26
C ALA A 79 -13.38 4.69 -0.87
N GLY A 80 -14.16 3.63 -0.62
CA GLY A 80 -15.03 3.00 -1.62
C GLY A 80 -14.28 2.34 -2.80
N ARG A 81 -13.03 1.88 -2.60
CA ARG A 81 -12.19 1.28 -3.64
C ARG A 81 -12.51 -0.20 -3.84
N LEU A 82 -13.61 -0.50 -4.53
CA LEU A 82 -14.11 -1.86 -4.73
C LEU A 82 -13.06 -2.78 -5.39
N ASP A 83 -12.32 -2.29 -6.38
CA ASP A 83 -11.30 -3.10 -7.09
C ASP A 83 -10.16 -3.54 -6.16
N ILE A 84 -9.73 -2.64 -5.28
CA ILE A 84 -8.71 -2.94 -4.26
C ILE A 84 -9.24 -3.92 -3.22
N ILE A 85 -10.48 -3.72 -2.76
CA ILE A 85 -11.11 -4.62 -1.78
C ILE A 85 -11.20 -6.03 -2.35
N ALA A 86 -11.71 -6.16 -3.58
CA ALA A 86 -11.83 -7.45 -4.26
C ALA A 86 -10.46 -8.13 -4.38
N TYR A 87 -9.41 -7.37 -4.71
CA TYR A 87 -8.06 -7.91 -4.82
C TYR A 87 -7.44 -8.30 -3.47
N LEU A 88 -7.56 -7.47 -2.44
CA LEU A 88 -7.03 -7.80 -1.10
C LEU A 88 -7.71 -9.05 -0.50
N LEU A 89 -9.01 -9.23 -0.78
CA LEU A 89 -9.75 -10.42 -0.34
C LEU A 89 -9.26 -11.72 -0.99
N THR A 90 -8.52 -11.69 -2.11
CA THR A 90 -7.95 -12.91 -2.68
C THR A 90 -6.83 -13.51 -1.83
N TYR A 91 -6.29 -12.75 -0.87
CA TYR A 91 -5.20 -13.17 0.01
C TYR A 91 -5.63 -13.53 1.43
N ILE A 92 -6.91 -13.32 1.77
CA ILE A 92 -7.47 -13.62 3.09
C ILE A 92 -8.38 -14.84 2.92
N GLN A 93 -7.81 -16.05 3.08
CA GLN A 93 -8.51 -17.33 3.04
C GLN A 93 -8.41 -18.06 4.36
#